data_AF-A0A5M6D1E5-F1
#
_entry.id   AF-A0A5M6D1E5-F1
#
_cell.length_a   1.000
_cell.length_b   1.000
_cell.length_c   1.000
_cell.angle_alpha   90.00
_cell.angle_beta   90.00
_cell.angle_gamma   90.00
#
_symmetry.space_group_name_H-M   'P 1'
#
loop_
_entity.id
_entity.type
_entity.pdbx_description
1 polymer ?
#
loop_
_entity_poly.entity_id
_entity_poly.type
_entity_poly.pdbx_seq_one_letter_code
_entity_poly.pdbx_strand_id
1 'polypeptide(L)'
;MTMKQILRTEALLSVVLLLSVGGCVGPDLMRSAESSGRLPTPTADQVLDVQLALARTLEKQGDLAATEAAYRKILAVKPNQLTALHRLAVLLDQRKRYEESAELFVKAIEQQPQSPDLYCDLGYSCYLQGRFTEAETYLNQAIRLDAYHERAHNHLGMLLAQTDRVEDALAEFQQAGCNDAESHLNLALAFTHCNRIADAHEAVRIAKRFPSGNSTVNERLGRMESLLAEIGQREPSEMIAAHSVNTAR
;
A
#
# COMPACT_ATOMS: atom_id res chain seq x y z
N MET A 1 28.88 19.71 17.69
CA MET A 1 27.59 19.59 18.40
C MET A 1 27.90 19.23 19.84
N THR A 2 27.58 20.10 20.80
CA THR A 2 27.96 19.91 22.21
C THR A 2 27.04 18.90 22.90
N MET A 3 27.57 18.10 23.82
CA MET A 3 26.86 17.07 24.62
C MET A 3 25.54 17.56 25.25
N LYS A 4 25.43 18.86 25.56
CA LYS A 4 24.20 19.52 26.05
C LYS A 4 23.03 19.56 25.05
N GLN A 5 23.28 19.47 23.74
CA GLN A 5 22.23 19.42 22.72
C GLN A 5 21.66 18.00 22.57
N ILE A 6 22.46 16.96 22.82
CA ILE A 6 22.04 15.55 22.77
C ILE A 6 21.15 15.21 23.98
N LEU A 7 21.52 15.67 25.19
CA LEU A 7 20.69 15.48 26.39
C LEU A 7 19.35 16.22 26.33
N ARG A 8 19.26 17.35 25.61
CA ARG A 8 17.98 18.07 25.45
C ARG A 8 17.03 17.35 24.50
N THR A 9 17.53 16.66 23.48
CA THR A 9 16.68 15.89 22.55
C THR A 9 16.17 14.58 23.17
N GLU A 10 16.95 13.91 24.02
CA GLU A 10 16.49 12.71 24.72
C GLU A 10 15.44 13.04 25.80
N ALA A 11 15.63 14.13 26.56
CA ALA A 11 14.67 14.56 27.57
C ALA A 11 13.33 15.01 26.96
N LEU A 12 13.35 15.64 25.78
CA LEU A 12 12.13 16.00 25.04
C LEU A 12 11.40 14.76 24.52
N LEU A 13 12.10 13.70 24.12
CA LEU A 13 11.48 12.43 23.72
C LEU A 13 10.78 11.74 24.90
N SER A 14 11.37 11.81 26.10
CA SER A 14 10.77 11.27 27.33
C SER A 14 9.53 12.04 27.78
N VAL A 15 9.48 13.36 27.59
CA VAL A 15 8.32 14.18 27.97
C VAL A 15 7.16 14.00 26.99
N VAL A 16 7.43 13.81 25.69
CA VAL A 16 6.40 13.51 24.70
C VAL A 16 5.77 12.13 24.92
N LEU A 17 6.53 11.14 25.44
CA LEU A 17 6.01 9.81 25.80
C LEU A 17 4.96 9.83 26.93
N LEU A 18 4.99 10.84 27.81
CA LEU A 18 4.10 10.92 28.97
C LEU A 18 2.73 11.54 28.66
N LEU A 19 2.58 12.23 27.53
CA LEU A 19 1.34 12.92 27.18
C LEU A 19 0.44 12.12 26.23
N SER A 20 0.88 10.97 25.69
CA SER A 20 0.11 10.20 24.70
C SER A 20 -0.34 8.80 25.15
N VAL A 21 0.05 8.34 26.34
CA VAL A 21 -0.36 7.01 26.83
C VAL A 21 -1.47 7.16 27.87
N GLY A 22 -2.71 7.20 27.39
CA GLY A 22 -3.92 7.09 28.20
C GLY A 22 -4.13 5.68 28.76
N GLY A 23 -3.20 5.21 29.60
CA GLY A 23 -3.24 3.89 30.22
C GLY A 23 -2.60 3.89 31.60
N CYS A 24 -3.44 4.03 32.63
CA CYS A 24 -3.25 3.72 34.04
C CYS A 24 -1.84 3.30 34.51
N VAL A 25 -0.90 4.25 34.57
CA VAL A 25 0.20 4.15 35.54
C VAL A 25 -0.31 4.83 36.80
N GLY A 26 -0.58 4.04 37.84
CA GLY A 26 -1.10 4.57 39.10
C GLY A 26 -0.21 5.69 39.66
N PRO A 27 -0.78 6.73 40.30
CA PRO A 27 -0.03 7.89 40.80
C PRO A 27 1.12 7.54 41.75
N ASP A 28 1.08 6.35 42.37
CA ASP A 28 2.12 5.88 43.30
C ASP A 28 3.45 5.49 42.63
N LEU A 29 3.45 5.04 41.37
CA LEU A 29 4.67 4.71 40.62
C LEU A 29 5.43 5.98 40.19
N MET A 30 4.69 7.03 39.82
CA MET A 30 5.26 8.34 39.47
C MET A 30 5.88 9.02 40.71
N ARG A 31 5.20 8.96 41.87
CA ARG A 31 5.71 9.52 43.14
C ARG A 31 6.98 8.81 43.64
N SER A 32 7.05 7.50 43.45
CA SER A 32 8.23 6.70 43.79
C SER A 32 9.43 6.96 42.86
N ALA A 33 9.18 7.12 41.56
CA ALA A 33 10.21 7.48 40.57
C ALA A 33 10.77 8.91 40.79
N GLU A 34 9.93 9.86 41.22
CA GLU A 34 10.34 11.22 41.61
C GLU A 34 11.25 11.21 42.86
N SER A 35 10.97 10.33 43.84
CA SER A 35 11.81 10.22 45.05
C SER A 35 13.19 9.57 44.83
N SER A 36 13.35 8.82 43.72
CA SER A 36 14.59 8.09 43.39
C SER A 36 15.41 8.76 42.28
N GLY A 37 14.92 9.86 41.70
CA GLY A 37 15.64 10.67 40.71
C GLY A 37 15.87 9.98 39.36
N ARG A 38 15.22 8.83 39.10
CA ARG A 38 15.38 8.07 37.86
C ARG A 38 14.02 7.70 37.28
N LEU A 39 13.63 8.40 36.22
CA LEU A 39 12.55 7.95 35.35
C LEU A 39 12.94 6.59 34.74
N PRO A 40 11.98 5.66 34.59
CA PRO A 40 12.24 4.41 33.88
C PRO A 40 12.68 4.71 32.44
N THR A 41 13.85 4.19 32.06
CA THR A 41 14.36 4.30 30.69
C THR A 41 13.53 3.40 29.77
N PRO A 42 13.00 3.91 28.64
CA PRO A 42 12.26 3.09 27.69
C PRO A 42 13.07 1.88 27.24
N THR A 43 12.43 0.72 27.12
CA THR A 43 13.07 -0.47 26.53
C THR A 43 13.29 -0.28 25.03
N ALA A 44 14.20 -1.05 24.44
CA ALA A 44 14.44 -1.01 22.99
C ALA A 44 13.17 -1.31 22.18
N ASP A 45 12.28 -2.15 22.71
CA ASP A 45 11.00 -2.48 22.06
C ASP A 45 9.99 -1.34 22.20
N GLN A 46 9.91 -0.67 23.35
CA GLN A 46 9.08 0.52 23.51
C GLN A 46 9.54 1.66 22.58
N VAL A 47 10.85 1.85 22.43
CA VAL A 47 11.40 2.82 21.47
C VAL A 47 11.02 2.44 20.04
N LEU A 48 11.13 1.16 19.69
CA LEU A 48 10.75 0.66 18.36
C LEU A 48 9.26 0.90 18.06
N ASP A 49 8.37 0.60 19.00
CA ASP A 49 6.93 0.76 18.83
C ASP A 49 6.57 2.23 18.56
N VAL A 50 7.21 3.15 19.29
CA VAL A 50 7.05 4.59 19.10
C VAL A 50 7.60 5.02 17.73
N GLN A 51 8.75 4.50 17.30
CA GLN A 51 9.30 4.79 15.97
C GLN A 51 8.38 4.29 14.85
N LEU A 52 7.80 3.10 15.00
CA LEU A 52 6.84 2.54 14.03
C LEU A 52 5.52 3.32 14.01
N ALA A 53 5.03 3.78 15.16
CA ALA A 53 3.87 4.64 15.25
C ALA A 53 4.12 6.00 14.55
N LEU A 54 5.30 6.58 14.73
CA LEU A 54 5.70 7.81 14.06
C LEU A 54 5.79 7.61 12.54
N ALA A 55 6.45 6.55 12.07
CA ALA A 55 6.58 6.25 10.65
C ALA A 55 5.19 6.09 9.99
N ARG A 56 4.27 5.37 10.63
CA ARG A 56 2.87 5.23 10.16
C ARG A 56 2.11 6.56 10.16
N THR A 57 2.43 7.47 11.07
CA THR A 57 1.80 8.80 11.13
C THR A 57 2.28 9.67 9.97
N LEU A 58 3.57 9.65 9.67
CA LEU A 58 4.15 10.33 8.51
C LEU A 58 3.57 9.77 7.20
N GLU A 59 3.40 8.44 7.12
CA GLU A 59 2.80 7.78 5.98
C GLU A 59 1.37 8.27 5.73
N LYS A 60 0.55 8.39 6.79
CA LYS A 60 -0.82 8.94 6.71
C LYS A 60 -0.86 10.42 6.31
N GLN A 61 0.19 11.18 6.61
CA GLN A 61 0.32 12.59 6.20
C GLN A 61 0.74 12.73 4.73
N GLY A 62 1.16 11.63 4.08
CA GLY A 62 1.58 11.63 2.68
C GLY A 62 2.97 12.20 2.44
N ASP A 63 3.75 12.49 3.48
CA ASP A 63 5.16 12.88 3.32
C ASP A 63 6.01 11.63 3.04
N LEU A 64 6.10 11.28 1.75
CA LEU A 64 6.80 10.08 1.30
C LEU A 64 8.30 10.13 1.68
N ALA A 65 8.93 11.31 1.65
CA ALA A 65 10.36 11.43 1.94
C ALA A 65 10.65 11.24 3.44
N ALA A 66 9.86 11.87 4.31
CA ALA A 66 9.98 11.69 5.76
C ALA A 66 9.65 10.25 6.18
N THR A 67 8.63 9.65 5.56
CA THR A 67 8.22 8.25 5.80
C THR A 67 9.34 7.28 5.44
N GLU A 68 9.97 7.46 4.26
CA GLU A 68 11.09 6.65 3.80
C GLU A 68 12.27 6.74 4.77
N ALA A 69 12.63 7.96 5.19
CA ALA A 69 13.70 8.20 6.15
C ALA A 69 13.40 7.56 7.51
N ALA A 70 12.14 7.57 7.97
CA ALA A 70 11.74 6.96 9.23
C ALA A 70 11.89 5.44 9.18
N TYR A 71 11.40 4.77 8.14
CA TYR A 71 11.54 3.31 8.00
C TYR A 71 13.00 2.90 7.82
N ARG A 72 13.81 3.64 7.07
CA ARG A 72 15.26 3.35 6.97
C ARG A 72 15.99 3.50 8.30
N LYS A 73 15.61 4.47 9.15
CA LYS A 73 16.17 4.58 10.51
C LYS A 73 15.85 3.36 11.37
N ILE A 74 14.62 2.86 11.27
CA ILE A 74 14.21 1.64 11.98
C ILE A 74 15.05 0.45 11.50
N LEU A 75 15.20 0.29 10.17
CA LEU A 75 16.00 -0.79 9.59
C LEU A 75 17.49 -0.67 9.86
N ALA A 76 18.03 0.54 10.05
CA ALA A 76 19.42 0.72 10.47
C ALA A 76 19.69 0.17 11.89
N VAL A 77 18.68 0.17 12.77
CA VAL A 77 18.79 -0.36 14.14
C VAL A 77 18.35 -1.82 14.22
N LYS A 78 17.27 -2.19 13.54
CA LYS A 78 16.75 -3.56 13.43
C LYS A 78 16.56 -3.93 11.95
N PRO A 79 17.60 -4.46 11.26
CA PRO A 79 17.59 -4.73 9.82
C PRO A 79 16.47 -5.67 9.35
N ASN A 80 16.02 -6.55 10.23
CA ASN A 80 14.98 -7.54 9.95
C ASN A 80 13.63 -7.15 10.54
N GLN A 81 13.37 -5.86 10.83
CA GLN A 81 12.06 -5.46 11.31
C GLN A 81 11.03 -5.57 10.16
N LEU A 82 10.29 -6.68 10.15
CA LEU A 82 9.23 -7.00 9.19
C LEU A 82 8.32 -5.83 8.80
N THR A 83 7.70 -5.11 9.74
CA THR A 83 6.78 -4.01 9.38
C THR A 83 7.52 -2.90 8.64
N ALA A 84 8.77 -2.61 9.02
CA ALA A 84 9.56 -1.59 8.35
C ALA A 84 10.01 -2.05 6.96
N LEU A 85 10.39 -3.33 6.78
CA LEU A 85 10.69 -3.92 5.48
C LEU A 85 9.48 -3.81 4.55
N HIS A 86 8.33 -4.32 5.00
CA HIS A 86 7.09 -4.35 4.23
C HIS A 86 6.61 -2.95 3.83
N ARG A 87 6.50 -2.03 4.80
CA ARG A 87 5.98 -0.68 4.52
C ARG A 87 6.95 0.16 3.69
N LEU A 88 8.25 -0.02 3.86
CA LEU A 88 9.24 0.63 3.00
C LEU A 88 9.17 0.09 1.57
N ALA A 89 8.97 -1.21 1.37
CA ALA A 89 8.79 -1.78 0.03
C ALA A 89 7.59 -1.16 -0.70
N VAL A 90 6.40 -1.15 -0.05
CA VAL A 90 5.19 -0.52 -0.59
C VAL A 90 5.42 0.96 -0.94
N LEU A 91 6.13 1.69 -0.08
CA LEU A 91 6.48 3.09 -0.33
C LEU A 91 7.41 3.24 -1.55
N LEU A 92 8.38 2.35 -1.70
CA LEU A 92 9.31 2.36 -2.83
C LEU A 92 8.59 2.05 -4.15
N ASP A 93 7.60 1.16 -4.18
CA ASP A 93 6.74 0.96 -5.35
C ASP A 93 6.00 2.23 -5.74
N GLN A 94 5.44 2.97 -4.77
CA GLN A 94 4.79 4.26 -5.03
C GLN A 94 5.77 5.29 -5.62
N ARG A 95 7.05 5.18 -5.29
CA ARG A 95 8.13 6.00 -5.84
C ARG A 95 8.80 5.39 -7.08
N LYS A 96 8.26 4.30 -7.63
CA LYS A 96 8.75 3.57 -8.80
C LYS A 96 10.18 3.01 -8.64
N ARG A 97 10.62 2.76 -7.41
CA ARG A 97 11.93 2.18 -7.07
C ARG A 97 11.80 0.68 -6.85
N TYR A 98 11.45 0.01 -7.94
CA TYR A 98 10.89 -1.34 -7.89
C TYR A 98 11.91 -2.43 -7.51
N GLU A 99 13.17 -2.29 -7.92
CA GLU A 99 14.21 -3.26 -7.60
C GLU A 99 14.49 -3.29 -6.08
N GLU A 100 14.65 -2.12 -5.47
CA GLU A 100 14.85 -2.00 -4.03
C GLU A 100 13.59 -2.47 -3.26
N SER A 101 12.39 -2.19 -3.78
CA SER A 101 11.14 -2.72 -3.23
C SER A 101 11.12 -4.25 -3.21
N ALA A 102 11.44 -4.89 -4.34
CA ALA A 102 11.47 -6.34 -4.47
C ALA A 102 12.45 -7.00 -3.47
N GLU A 103 13.63 -6.43 -3.28
CA GLU A 103 14.60 -6.92 -2.28
C GLU A 103 14.04 -6.89 -0.85
N LEU A 104 13.29 -5.84 -0.51
CA LEU A 104 12.67 -5.72 0.82
C LEU A 104 11.49 -6.68 1.00
N PHE A 105 10.67 -6.88 -0.03
CA PHE A 105 9.61 -7.89 -0.02
C PHE A 105 10.18 -9.30 0.14
N VAL A 106 11.26 -9.63 -0.58
CA VAL A 106 11.93 -10.94 -0.44
C VAL A 106 12.41 -11.15 1.00
N LYS A 107 13.07 -10.16 1.62
CA LYS A 107 13.48 -10.22 3.04
C LYS A 107 12.30 -10.36 4.00
N ALA A 108 11.16 -9.74 3.70
CA ALA A 108 9.95 -9.89 4.49
C ALA A 108 9.35 -11.30 4.37
N ILE A 109 9.33 -11.86 3.15
CA ILE A 109 8.84 -13.21 2.86
C ILE A 109 9.74 -14.28 3.49
N GLU A 110 11.06 -14.08 3.49
CA GLU A 110 12.00 -14.98 4.19
C GLU A 110 11.68 -15.12 5.68
N GLN A 111 11.14 -14.06 6.31
CA GLN A 111 10.69 -14.10 7.71
C GLN A 111 9.29 -14.67 7.88
N GLN A 112 8.39 -14.41 6.93
CA GLN A 112 7.01 -14.89 6.95
C GLN A 112 6.61 -15.54 5.62
N PRO A 113 7.11 -16.76 5.35
CA PRO A 113 6.89 -17.45 4.07
C PRO A 113 5.45 -17.96 3.87
N GLN A 114 4.58 -17.75 4.85
CA GLN A 114 3.16 -18.11 4.83
C GLN A 114 2.26 -16.87 4.87
N SER A 115 2.79 -15.68 4.61
CA SER A 115 2.00 -14.44 4.58
C SER A 115 1.42 -14.20 3.19
N PRO A 116 0.11 -14.41 2.96
CA PRO A 116 -0.52 -14.13 1.68
C PRO A 116 -0.40 -12.65 1.29
N ASP A 117 -0.47 -11.73 2.27
CA ASP A 117 -0.34 -10.29 2.05
C ASP A 117 1.00 -9.90 1.41
N LEU A 118 2.11 -10.52 1.84
CA LEU A 118 3.44 -10.23 1.28
C LEU A 118 3.57 -10.71 -0.17
N TYR A 119 3.02 -11.88 -0.49
CA TYR A 119 2.99 -12.36 -1.87
C TYR A 119 2.05 -11.55 -2.75
N CYS A 120 0.92 -11.10 -2.20
CA CYS A 120 -0.02 -10.22 -2.88
C CYS A 120 0.62 -8.89 -3.26
N ASP A 121 1.29 -8.24 -2.30
CA ASP A 121 1.95 -6.95 -2.52
C ASP A 121 3.17 -7.08 -3.46
N LEU A 122 3.98 -8.15 -3.36
CA LEU A 122 5.06 -8.42 -4.31
C LEU A 122 4.52 -8.70 -5.74
N GLY A 123 3.43 -9.46 -5.84
CA GLY A 123 2.75 -9.70 -7.11
C GLY A 123 2.26 -8.40 -7.75
N TYR A 124 1.67 -7.50 -6.96
CA TYR A 124 1.29 -6.17 -7.42
C TYR A 124 2.50 -5.31 -7.82
N SER A 125 3.61 -5.36 -7.08
CA SER A 125 4.86 -4.70 -7.48
C SER A 125 5.35 -5.17 -8.85
N CYS A 126 5.34 -6.49 -9.11
CA CYS A 126 5.67 -7.05 -10.42
C CYS A 126 4.69 -6.58 -11.51
N TYR A 127 3.40 -6.46 -11.21
CA TYR A 127 2.41 -5.93 -12.14
C TYR A 127 2.71 -4.48 -12.54
N LEU A 128 3.07 -3.62 -11.59
CA LEU A 128 3.45 -2.22 -11.84
C LEU A 128 4.69 -2.09 -12.75
N GLN A 129 5.57 -3.09 -12.73
CA GLN A 129 6.75 -3.20 -13.58
C GLN A 129 6.48 -3.80 -14.97
N GLY A 130 5.26 -4.29 -15.24
CA GLY A 130 4.94 -5.03 -16.45
C GLY A 130 5.48 -6.47 -16.47
N ARG A 131 5.99 -6.97 -15.34
CA ARG A 131 6.48 -8.36 -15.19
C ARG A 131 5.32 -9.32 -14.93
N PHE A 132 4.42 -9.44 -15.91
CA PHE A 132 3.12 -10.09 -15.72
C PHE A 132 3.23 -11.58 -15.35
N THR A 133 4.16 -12.34 -15.92
CA THR A 133 4.34 -13.76 -15.56
C THR A 133 4.69 -13.95 -14.08
N GLU A 134 5.54 -13.08 -13.54
CA GLU A 134 5.95 -13.15 -12.14
C GLU A 134 4.86 -12.64 -11.21
N ALA A 135 4.17 -11.56 -11.61
CA ALA A 135 2.99 -11.06 -10.92
C ALA A 135 1.92 -12.15 -10.77
N GLU A 136 1.57 -12.84 -11.86
CA GLU A 136 0.62 -13.96 -11.83
C GLU A 136 1.10 -15.10 -10.91
N THR A 137 2.40 -15.41 -10.92
CA THR A 137 2.98 -16.44 -10.05
C THR A 137 2.81 -16.10 -8.57
N TYR A 138 3.15 -14.87 -8.16
CA TYR A 138 3.07 -14.43 -6.77
C TYR A 138 1.63 -14.21 -6.31
N LEU A 139 0.75 -13.66 -7.16
CA LEU A 139 -0.67 -13.53 -6.84
C LEU A 139 -1.34 -14.89 -6.64
N ASN A 140 -1.03 -15.86 -7.51
CA ASN A 140 -1.49 -17.23 -7.31
C ASN A 140 -0.89 -17.88 -6.06
N GLN A 141 0.33 -17.52 -5.65
CA GLN A 141 0.89 -17.98 -4.38
C GLN A 141 0.13 -17.40 -3.19
N ALA A 142 -0.25 -16.13 -3.24
CA ALA A 142 -1.09 -15.50 -2.22
C ALA A 142 -2.46 -16.20 -2.10
N ILE A 143 -3.11 -16.49 -3.24
CA ILE A 143 -4.39 -17.22 -3.30
C ILE A 143 -4.25 -18.67 -2.80
N ARG A 144 -3.12 -19.34 -3.07
CA ARG A 144 -2.87 -20.68 -2.52
C ARG A 144 -2.75 -20.69 -1.00
N LEU A 145 -2.19 -19.64 -0.42
CA LEU A 145 -2.05 -19.49 1.04
C LEU A 145 -3.36 -19.06 1.71
N ASP A 146 -4.15 -18.24 1.03
CA ASP A 146 -5.49 -17.84 1.43
C ASP A 146 -6.41 -17.75 0.22
N ALA A 147 -7.26 -18.77 0.07
CA ALA A 147 -8.16 -18.93 -1.07
C ALA A 147 -9.29 -17.88 -1.12
N TYR A 148 -9.45 -17.05 -0.08
CA TYR A 148 -10.42 -15.96 -0.03
C TYR A 148 -9.74 -14.59 0.03
N HIS A 149 -8.46 -14.52 -0.33
CA HIS A 149 -7.71 -13.27 -0.25
C HIS A 149 -8.18 -12.26 -1.31
N GLU A 150 -9.11 -11.40 -0.91
CA GLU A 150 -9.79 -10.42 -1.76
C GLU A 150 -8.84 -9.57 -2.61
N ARG A 151 -7.75 -9.04 -2.00
CA ARG A 151 -6.78 -8.20 -2.71
C ARG A 151 -6.03 -8.97 -3.79
N ALA A 152 -5.67 -10.23 -3.53
CA ALA A 152 -4.94 -11.04 -4.49
C ALA A 152 -5.82 -11.39 -5.71
N HIS A 153 -7.08 -11.76 -5.47
CA HIS A 153 -8.08 -11.95 -6.52
C HIS A 153 -8.31 -10.68 -7.35
N ASN A 154 -8.46 -9.53 -6.70
CA ASN A 154 -8.60 -8.25 -7.41
C ASN A 154 -7.37 -7.92 -8.28
N HIS A 155 -6.16 -8.08 -7.75
CA HIS A 155 -4.94 -7.82 -8.52
C HIS A 155 -4.74 -8.82 -9.66
N LEU A 156 -5.11 -10.10 -9.46
CA LEU A 156 -5.08 -11.09 -10.52
C LEU A 156 -6.10 -10.76 -11.61
N GLY A 157 -7.31 -10.34 -11.26
CA GLY A 157 -8.31 -9.85 -12.21
C GLY A 157 -7.80 -8.67 -13.04
N MET A 158 -7.14 -7.70 -12.42
CA MET A 158 -6.51 -6.58 -13.15
C MET A 158 -5.42 -7.03 -14.12
N LEU A 159 -4.59 -7.99 -13.71
CA LEU A 159 -3.54 -8.58 -14.55
C LEU A 159 -4.13 -9.35 -15.74
N LEU A 160 -5.17 -10.12 -15.51
CA LEU A 160 -5.86 -10.90 -16.54
C LEU A 160 -6.54 -9.99 -17.57
N ALA A 161 -7.20 -8.92 -17.13
CA ALA A 161 -7.74 -7.91 -18.03
C ALA A 161 -6.65 -7.24 -18.90
N GLN A 162 -5.51 -6.92 -18.28
CA GLN A 162 -4.35 -6.34 -18.98
C GLN A 162 -3.74 -7.31 -20.02
N THR A 163 -3.89 -8.62 -19.81
CA THR A 163 -3.39 -9.68 -20.69
C THR A 163 -4.48 -10.27 -21.60
N ASP A 164 -5.61 -9.56 -21.74
CA ASP A 164 -6.74 -9.90 -22.62
C ASP A 164 -7.50 -11.20 -22.26
N ARG A 165 -7.38 -11.66 -21.01
CA ARG A 165 -8.11 -12.80 -20.45
C ARG A 165 -9.33 -12.30 -19.66
N VAL A 166 -10.29 -11.73 -20.38
CA VAL A 166 -11.40 -10.95 -19.79
C VAL A 166 -12.34 -11.81 -18.93
N GLU A 167 -12.67 -13.01 -19.38
CA GLU A 167 -13.57 -13.93 -18.68
C GLU A 167 -12.95 -14.41 -17.37
N ASP A 168 -11.65 -14.75 -17.41
CA ASP A 168 -10.89 -15.11 -16.20
C ASP A 168 -10.83 -13.91 -15.24
N ALA A 169 -10.62 -12.69 -15.77
CA ALA A 169 -10.59 -11.48 -14.94
C ALA A 169 -11.92 -11.26 -14.20
N LEU A 170 -13.06 -11.44 -14.87
CA LEU A 170 -14.38 -11.34 -14.25
C LEU A 170 -14.57 -12.38 -13.16
N ALA A 171 -14.13 -13.62 -13.39
CA ALA A 171 -14.19 -14.69 -12.39
C ALA A 171 -13.37 -14.33 -11.15
N GLU A 172 -12.15 -13.79 -11.32
CA GLU A 172 -11.31 -13.36 -10.21
C GLU A 172 -11.93 -12.18 -9.44
N PHE A 173 -12.52 -11.18 -10.12
CA PHE A 173 -13.25 -10.10 -9.43
C PHE A 173 -14.45 -10.62 -8.62
N GLN A 174 -15.15 -11.64 -9.13
CA GLN A 174 -16.22 -12.30 -8.38
C GLN A 174 -15.70 -13.06 -7.16
N GLN A 175 -14.52 -13.72 -7.25
CA GLN A 175 -13.87 -14.31 -6.08
C GLN A 175 -13.45 -13.25 -5.04
N ALA A 176 -13.14 -12.03 -5.49
CA ALA A 176 -12.96 -10.87 -4.61
C ALA A 176 -14.28 -10.27 -4.07
N GLY A 177 -15.41 -10.98 -4.21
CA GLY A 177 -16.70 -10.57 -3.65
C GLY A 177 -17.46 -9.52 -4.46
N CYS A 178 -17.01 -9.19 -5.68
CA CYS A 178 -17.72 -8.25 -6.55
C CYS A 178 -18.97 -8.90 -7.16
N ASN A 179 -20.07 -8.15 -7.23
CA ASN A 179 -21.19 -8.53 -8.10
C ASN A 179 -20.89 -8.20 -9.58
N ASP A 180 -21.76 -8.62 -10.50
CA ASP A 180 -21.55 -8.44 -11.95
C ASP A 180 -21.29 -6.98 -12.35
N ALA A 181 -22.05 -6.02 -11.80
CA ALA A 181 -21.85 -4.60 -12.09
C ALA A 181 -20.48 -4.12 -11.61
N GLU A 182 -20.06 -4.53 -10.42
CA GLU A 182 -18.77 -4.18 -9.82
C GLU A 182 -17.59 -4.81 -10.55
N SER A 183 -17.71 -6.07 -10.97
CA SER A 183 -16.70 -6.77 -11.75
C SER A 183 -16.47 -6.08 -13.10
N HIS A 184 -17.54 -5.66 -13.79
CA HIS A 184 -17.41 -4.87 -15.01
C HIS A 184 -16.86 -3.45 -14.78
N LEU A 185 -17.12 -2.83 -13.62
CA LEU A 185 -16.48 -1.56 -13.24
C LEU A 185 -14.99 -1.72 -12.95
N ASN A 186 -14.58 -2.82 -12.30
CA ASN A 186 -13.17 -3.14 -12.08
C ASN A 186 -12.47 -3.42 -13.41
N LEU A 187 -13.14 -4.09 -14.35
CA LEU A 187 -12.66 -4.30 -15.72
C LEU A 187 -12.48 -2.97 -16.46
N ALA A 188 -13.46 -2.06 -16.37
CA ALA A 188 -13.35 -0.73 -16.97
C ALA A 188 -12.15 0.06 -16.42
N LEU A 189 -11.94 0.00 -15.10
CA LEU A 189 -10.78 0.62 -14.45
C LEU A 189 -9.47 -0.01 -14.95
N ALA A 190 -9.38 -1.33 -15.01
CA ALA A 190 -8.21 -2.03 -15.52
C ALA A 190 -7.89 -1.59 -16.96
N PHE A 191 -8.88 -1.63 -17.86
CA PHE A 191 -8.69 -1.16 -19.25
C PHE A 191 -8.28 0.30 -19.35
N THR A 192 -8.80 1.17 -18.46
CA THR A 192 -8.41 2.58 -18.40
C THR A 192 -6.92 2.73 -18.06
N HIS A 193 -6.40 1.98 -17.08
CA HIS A 193 -4.97 1.98 -16.73
C HIS A 193 -4.07 1.55 -17.88
N CYS A 194 -4.60 0.70 -18.76
CA CYS A 194 -3.90 0.11 -19.90
C CYS A 194 -4.09 0.94 -21.19
N ASN A 195 -4.73 2.10 -21.09
CA ASN A 195 -5.10 2.98 -22.19
C ASN A 195 -5.99 2.30 -23.26
N ARG A 196 -6.71 1.23 -22.89
CA ARG A 196 -7.70 0.53 -23.71
C ARG A 196 -9.08 1.19 -23.55
N ILE A 197 -9.18 2.46 -23.93
CA ILE A 197 -10.33 3.32 -23.62
C ILE A 197 -11.64 2.80 -24.23
N ALA A 198 -11.60 2.21 -25.43
CA ALA A 198 -12.77 1.61 -26.06
C ALA A 198 -13.33 0.43 -25.24
N ASP A 199 -12.44 -0.45 -24.77
CA ASP A 199 -12.83 -1.60 -23.95
C ASP A 199 -13.34 -1.14 -22.58
N ALA A 200 -12.77 -0.06 -22.03
CA ALA A 200 -13.27 0.55 -20.80
C ALA A 200 -14.70 1.08 -20.96
N HIS A 201 -15.00 1.80 -22.06
CA HIS A 201 -16.37 2.23 -22.36
C HIS A 201 -17.34 1.06 -22.51
N GLU A 202 -16.91 -0.02 -23.16
CA GLU A 202 -17.74 -1.22 -23.32
C GLU A 202 -18.02 -1.90 -21.98
N ALA A 203 -17.01 -2.02 -21.11
CA ALA A 203 -17.17 -2.56 -19.78
C ALA A 203 -18.16 -1.72 -18.93
N VAL A 204 -18.08 -0.38 -18.98
CA VAL A 204 -19.08 0.50 -18.36
C VAL A 204 -20.47 0.28 -18.95
N ARG A 205 -20.58 0.17 -20.28
CA ARG A 205 -21.85 -0.08 -20.98
C ARG A 205 -22.49 -1.40 -20.55
N ILE A 206 -21.68 -2.42 -20.26
CA ILE A 206 -22.14 -3.71 -19.75
C ILE A 206 -22.52 -3.61 -18.27
N ALA A 207 -21.73 -2.94 -17.43
CA ALA A 207 -22.03 -2.73 -16.01
C ALA A 207 -23.44 -2.14 -15.79
N LYS A 208 -23.86 -1.19 -16.66
CA LYS A 208 -25.20 -0.56 -16.62
C LYS A 208 -26.36 -1.51 -16.87
N ARG A 209 -26.11 -2.67 -17.50
CA ARG A 209 -27.16 -3.68 -17.76
C ARG A 209 -27.55 -4.44 -16.50
N PHE A 210 -26.74 -4.38 -15.45
CA PHE A 210 -27.00 -4.99 -14.16
C PHE A 210 -27.62 -3.93 -13.23
N PRO A 211 -28.94 -3.95 -12.99
CA PRO A 211 -29.58 -2.97 -12.14
C PRO A 211 -29.06 -3.14 -10.71
N SER A 212 -28.28 -2.16 -10.25
CA SER A 212 -27.84 -2.12 -8.86
C SER A 212 -28.79 -1.21 -8.07
N GLY A 213 -29.49 -1.76 -7.08
CA GLY A 213 -30.18 -0.95 -6.07
C GLY A 213 -29.22 -0.27 -5.09
N ASN A 214 -27.91 -0.37 -5.34
CA ASN A 214 -26.83 0.09 -4.49
C ASN A 214 -26.36 1.48 -4.95
N SER A 215 -26.50 2.50 -4.09
CA SER A 215 -26.05 3.87 -4.38
C SER A 215 -24.56 3.93 -4.72
N THR A 216 -23.73 3.09 -4.09
CA THR A 216 -22.27 3.07 -4.29
C THR A 216 -21.89 2.65 -5.71
N VAL A 217 -22.57 1.67 -6.30
CA VAL A 217 -22.27 1.21 -7.68
C VAL A 217 -22.65 2.29 -8.68
N ASN A 218 -23.79 2.96 -8.47
CA ASN A 218 -24.22 4.08 -9.32
C ASN A 218 -23.25 5.28 -9.23
N GLU A 219 -22.76 5.60 -8.03
CA GLU A 219 -21.72 6.62 -7.85
C GLU A 219 -20.41 6.24 -8.55
N ARG A 220 -19.95 5.00 -8.40
CA ARG A 220 -18.73 4.50 -9.09
C ARG A 220 -18.90 4.57 -10.60
N LEU A 221 -20.07 4.21 -11.12
CA LEU A 221 -20.38 4.29 -12.54
C LEU A 221 -20.31 5.73 -13.06
N GLY A 222 -20.94 6.68 -12.36
CA GLY A 222 -20.89 8.10 -12.74
C GLY A 222 -19.47 8.69 -12.70
N ARG A 223 -18.66 8.31 -11.70
CA ARG A 223 -17.23 8.68 -11.64
C ARG A 223 -16.45 8.11 -12.83
N MET A 224 -16.70 6.86 -13.20
CA MET A 224 -16.03 6.22 -14.34
C MET A 224 -16.43 6.87 -15.67
N GLU A 225 -17.71 7.16 -15.87
CA GLU A 225 -18.20 7.86 -17.07
C GLU A 225 -17.57 9.25 -17.20
N SER A 226 -17.47 9.99 -16.10
CA SER A 226 -16.82 11.31 -16.06
C SER A 226 -15.34 11.21 -16.42
N LEU A 227 -14.62 10.24 -15.83
CA LEU A 227 -13.21 9.98 -16.12
C LEU A 227 -12.98 9.65 -17.60
N LEU A 228 -13.77 8.76 -18.17
CA LEU A 228 -13.62 8.37 -19.58
C LEU A 228 -13.96 9.53 -20.53
N ALA A 229 -14.94 10.36 -20.19
CA ALA A 229 -15.25 11.57 -20.95
C ALA A 229 -14.09 12.58 -20.92
N GLU A 230 -13.46 12.77 -19.75
CA GLU A 230 -12.27 13.63 -19.63
C GLU A 230 -11.09 13.10 -20.46
N ILE A 231 -10.84 11.79 -20.43
CA ILE A 231 -9.78 11.16 -21.23
C ILE A 231 -10.06 11.32 -22.73
N GLY A 232 -11.30 11.12 -23.16
CA GLY A 232 -11.70 11.26 -24.57
C GLY A 232 -11.65 12.69 -25.12
N GLN A 233 -11.62 13.70 -24.24
CA GLN A 233 -11.48 15.12 -24.62
C GLN A 233 -10.03 15.59 -24.66
N ARG A 234 -9.07 14.81 -24.17
CA ARG A 234 -7.64 15.17 -24.24
C ARG A 234 -7.12 14.95 -25.65
N GLU A 235 -6.43 15.95 -26.18
CA GLU A 235 -5.76 15.85 -27.47
C GLU A 235 -4.71 14.72 -27.43
N PRO A 236 -4.54 13.94 -28.52
CA PRO A 236 -3.56 12.84 -28.56
C PRO A 236 -2.13 13.26 -28.16
N SER A 237 -1.77 14.51 -28.38
CA SER A 237 -0.48 15.12 -28.00
C SER A 237 -0.26 15.22 -26.49
N GLU A 238 -1.32 15.39 -25.68
CA GLU A 238 -1.25 15.46 -24.22
C GLU A 238 -1.13 14.08 -23.58
N MET A 239 -1.66 13.04 -24.23
CA MET A 239 -1.47 11.64 -23.81
C MET A 239 -0.04 11.14 -24.04
N ILE A 240 0.64 11.62 -25.10
CA ILE A 240 2.03 11.24 -25.42
C ILE A 240 3.03 11.89 -24.44
N ALA A 241 2.77 13.12 -23.98
CA ALA A 241 3.63 13.80 -23.01
C ALA A 241 3.73 13.10 -21.65
N ALA A 242 2.67 12.37 -21.24
CA ALA A 242 2.68 11.54 -20.05
C ALA A 242 3.53 10.26 -20.21
N HIS A 243 3.79 9.83 -21.46
CA HIS A 243 4.59 8.64 -21.78
C HIS A 243 6.07 8.97 -22.06
N SER A 244 6.37 10.15 -22.61
CA SER A 244 7.75 10.57 -22.95
C SER A 244 8.55 11.16 -21.79
N VAL A 245 7.89 11.59 -20.71
CA VAL A 245 8.57 11.89 -19.43
C VAL A 245 8.87 10.61 -18.63
N ASN A 246 8.27 9.48 -19.01
CA ASN A 246 8.28 8.22 -18.24
C ASN A 246 9.22 7.13 -18.84
N THR A 247 9.95 7.43 -19.91
CA THR A 247 11.01 6.57 -20.50
C THR A 247 12.40 7.22 -20.49
N ALA A 248 12.53 8.42 -19.90
CA ALA A 248 13.80 9.13 -19.79
C ALA A 248 14.00 9.67 -18.37
N ARG A 249 14.14 8.77 -17.38
CA ARG A 249 14.94 9.01 -16.17
C ARG A 249 15.11 7.75 -15.33
#